data_AF-A0A9D2LXR5-F1
#
_entry.id   AF-A0A9D2LXR5-F1
#
_cell.length_a   1.000
_cell.length_b   1.000
_cell.length_c   1.000
_cell.angle_alpha   90.00
_cell.angle_beta   90.00
_cell.angle_gamma   90.00
#
_symmetry.space_group_name_H-M   'P 1'
#
loop_
_entity.id
_entity.type
_entity.pdbx_description
1 polymer ?
#
loop_
_entity_poly.entity_id
_entity_poly.type
_entity_poly.pdbx_seq_one_letter_code
_entity_poly.pdbx_strand_id
1 'polypeptide(L)'
;MRLKRPAQPLVFQFQRAGSLCAAVACLYQAWPKLEASLCLYRGAYYLKAAAALRQRQSVRRLAAPFGKPLGACPVFYAYCEEHGRCLSTNAVEELGGALWGK
;
A
#
# COMPACT_ATOMS: atom_id res chain seq x y z
N MET A 1 21.74 12.34 -9.76
CA MET A 1 21.74 12.41 -8.28
C MET A 1 21.25 11.08 -7.72
N ARG A 2 22.09 10.34 -6.97
CA ARG A 2 21.71 9.15 -6.21
C ARG A 2 21.35 9.63 -4.80
N LEU A 3 20.07 9.58 -4.43
CA LEU A 3 19.65 10.06 -3.11
C LEU A 3 20.32 9.23 -2.01
N LYS A 4 20.99 9.91 -1.07
CA LYS A 4 21.64 9.30 0.12
C LYS A 4 20.64 8.57 1.03
N ARG A 5 19.33 8.81 0.88
CA ARG A 5 18.28 8.22 1.71
C ARG A 5 17.27 7.51 0.81
N PRO A 6 16.86 6.27 1.16
CA PRO A 6 15.84 5.55 0.39
C PRO A 6 14.53 6.35 0.37
N ALA A 7 13.77 6.21 -0.72
CA ALA A 7 12.47 6.85 -0.83
C ALA A 7 11.55 6.33 0.28
N GLN A 8 10.98 7.23 1.08
CA GLN A 8 10.05 6.84 2.14
C GLN A 8 8.80 6.19 1.54
N PRO A 9 8.28 5.10 2.09
CA PRO A 9 7.10 4.43 1.53
C PRO A 9 5.87 5.33 1.59
N LEU A 10 4.92 5.10 0.68
CA LEU A 10 3.61 5.75 0.68
C LEU A 10 2.64 4.93 1.53
N VAL A 11 1.87 5.60 2.37
CA VAL A 11 0.84 4.98 3.21
C VAL A 11 -0.54 5.42 2.76
N PHE A 12 -1.45 4.45 2.67
CA PHE A 12 -2.85 4.64 2.34
C PHE A 12 -3.73 4.00 3.43
N GLN A 13 -4.89 4.60 3.67
CA GLN A 13 -5.90 4.08 4.58
C GLN A 13 -7.19 3.75 3.82
N PHE A 14 -7.76 2.57 4.06
CA PHE A 14 -9.01 2.12 3.47
C PHE A 14 -9.98 1.70 4.58
N GLN A 15 -11.23 2.16 4.49
CA GLN A 15 -12.27 1.83 5.49
C GLN A 15 -12.97 0.50 5.20
N ARG A 16 -12.91 0.01 3.95
CA ARG A 16 -13.61 -1.19 3.50
C ARG A 16 -12.68 -2.10 2.73
N ALA A 17 -12.86 -3.41 2.89
CA ALA A 17 -12.08 -4.41 2.16
C ALA A 17 -12.25 -4.28 0.63
N GLY A 18 -13.46 -4.00 0.14
CA GLY A 18 -13.69 -3.82 -1.30
C GLY A 18 -12.87 -2.67 -1.89
N SER A 19 -12.74 -1.55 -1.16
CA SER A 19 -11.91 -0.42 -1.57
C SER A 19 -10.41 -0.77 -1.56
N LEU A 20 -9.95 -1.50 -0.55
CA LEU A 20 -8.58 -2.03 -0.51
C LEU A 20 -8.31 -2.94 -1.73
N CYS A 21 -9.20 -3.89 -2.00
CA CYS A 21 -9.05 -4.83 -3.10
C CYS A 21 -9.00 -4.11 -4.45
N ALA A 22 -9.86 -3.12 -4.68
CA ALA A 22 -9.84 -2.33 -5.91
C ALA A 22 -8.53 -1.55 -6.07
N ALA A 23 -8.02 -0.93 -5.00
CA ALA A 23 -6.73 -0.24 -5.02
C ALA A 23 -5.58 -1.20 -5.32
N VAL A 24 -5.54 -2.34 -4.64
CA VAL A 24 -4.50 -3.35 -4.83
C VAL A 24 -4.55 -3.93 -6.24
N ALA A 25 -5.74 -4.19 -6.80
CA ALA A 25 -5.90 -4.63 -8.18
C ALA A 25 -5.30 -3.63 -9.19
N CYS A 26 -5.56 -2.32 -9.02
CA CYS A 26 -4.97 -1.29 -9.87
C CYS A 26 -3.45 -1.18 -9.70
N LEU A 27 -2.95 -1.32 -8.47
CA LEU A 27 -1.51 -1.31 -8.19
C LEU A 27 -0.81 -2.54 -8.78
N TYR A 28 -1.41 -3.72 -8.67
CA TYR A 28 -0.88 -4.97 -9.20
C TYR A 28 -0.77 -4.95 -10.72
N GLN A 29 -1.80 -4.47 -11.43
CA GLN A 29 -1.75 -4.33 -12.90
C GLN A 29 -0.62 -3.42 -13.38
N ALA A 30 -0.40 -2.29 -12.69
CA ALA A 30 0.62 -1.33 -13.09
C ALA A 30 2.02 -1.72 -12.61
N TRP A 31 2.11 -2.33 -11.42
CA TRP A 31 3.35 -2.61 -10.69
C TRP A 31 3.22 -3.92 -9.89
N PRO A 32 3.24 -5.09 -10.55
CA PRO A 32 2.97 -6.37 -9.87
C PRO A 32 4.02 -6.74 -8.82
N LYS A 33 5.24 -6.19 -8.95
CA LYS A 33 6.35 -6.36 -7.99
C LYS A 33 6.49 -5.20 -7.00
N LEU A 34 5.43 -4.39 -6.82
CA LEU A 34 5.44 -3.32 -5.84
C LEU A 34 5.32 -3.93 -4.44
N GLU A 35 6.43 -3.96 -3.70
CA GLU A 35 6.41 -4.38 -2.30
C GLU A 35 5.45 -3.50 -1.50
N ALA A 36 4.49 -4.13 -0.84
CA ALA A 36 3.55 -3.44 0.01
C ALA A 36 3.16 -4.27 1.23
N SER A 37 3.29 -3.71 2.42
CA SER A 37 2.80 -4.36 3.65
C SER A 37 1.40 -3.84 3.99
N LEU A 38 0.58 -4.71 4.58
CA LEU A 38 -0.81 -4.45 4.94
C LEU A 38 -1.07 -4.84 6.39
N CYS A 39 -1.66 -3.92 7.15
CA CYS A 39 -2.18 -4.21 8.48
C CYS A 39 -3.61 -3.69 8.67
N LEU A 40 -4.33 -4.26 9.64
CA LEU A 40 -5.62 -3.81 10.12
C LEU A 40 -5.44 -3.17 11.50
N TYR A 41 -5.79 -1.90 11.64
CA TYR A 41 -5.69 -1.19 12.91
C TYR A 41 -6.97 -0.39 13.16
N ARG A 42 -7.58 -0.57 14.34
CA ARG A 42 -8.83 0.10 14.74
C ARG A 42 -9.94 0.11 13.66
N GLY A 43 -10.10 -1.01 12.96
CA GLY A 43 -11.14 -1.19 11.94
C GLY A 43 -10.83 -0.61 10.55
N ALA A 44 -9.64 -0.04 10.34
CA ALA A 44 -9.20 0.45 9.03
C ALA A 44 -7.98 -0.34 8.52
N TYR A 45 -7.93 -0.54 7.21
CA TYR A 45 -6.81 -1.18 6.53
C TYR A 45 -5.76 -0.13 6.18
N TYR A 46 -4.51 -0.40 6.50
CA TYR A 46 -3.38 0.45 6.17
C TYR A 46 -2.45 -0.29 5.24
N LEU A 47 -2.13 0.33 4.10
CA LEU A 47 -1.22 -0.21 3.09
C LEU A 47 0.03 0.67 3.03
N LYS A 48 1.20 0.10 3.30
CA LYS A 48 2.52 0.75 3.14
C LYS A 48 3.15 0.23 1.85
N ALA A 49 3.17 1.05 0.81
CA ALA A 49 3.77 0.73 -0.48
C ALA A 49 5.19 1.30 -0.61
N ALA A 50 6.17 0.43 -0.85
CA ALA A 50 7.58 0.80 -1.06
C ALA A 50 7.82 1.32 -2.49
N ALA A 51 7.15 2.41 -2.85
CA ALA A 51 7.26 2.99 -4.18
C ALA A 51 8.58 3.77 -4.36
N ALA A 52 9.33 3.43 -5.40
CA ALA A 52 10.47 4.24 -5.85
C ALA A 52 10.00 5.63 -6.30
N LEU A 53 10.88 6.63 -6.31
CA LEU A 53 10.53 8.03 -6.62
C LEU A 53 9.74 8.19 -7.92
N ARG A 54 10.19 7.51 -8.99
CA ARG A 54 9.53 7.53 -10.31
C ARG A 54 8.11 6.93 -10.29
N GLN A 55 7.81 6.04 -9.34
CA GLN A 55 6.53 5.36 -9.22
C GLN A 55 5.54 6.15 -8.35
N ARG A 56 6.00 7.04 -7.47
CA ARG A 56 5.17 7.68 -6.43
C ARG A 56 3.91 8.35 -6.96
N GLN A 57 4.03 9.12 -8.04
CA GLN A 57 2.89 9.82 -8.62
C GLN A 57 1.87 8.84 -9.21
N SER A 58 2.36 7.79 -9.88
CA SER A 58 1.53 6.71 -10.42
C SER A 58 0.82 5.94 -9.30
N VAL A 59 1.57 5.44 -8.31
CA VAL A 59 1.04 4.70 -7.14
C VAL A 59 -0.01 5.52 -6.39
N ARG A 60 0.27 6.82 -6.15
CA ARG A 60 -0.70 7.71 -5.52
C ARG A 60 -1.96 7.90 -6.37
N ARG A 61 -1.84 8.10 -7.69
CA ARG A 61 -3.00 8.26 -8.59
C ARG A 61 -3.86 7.00 -8.68
N LEU A 62 -3.24 5.81 -8.64
CA LEU A 62 -3.95 4.54 -8.73
C LEU A 62 -4.70 4.19 -7.44
N ALA A 63 -4.11 4.48 -6.27
CA ALA A 63 -4.71 4.11 -4.98
C ALA A 63 -5.63 5.19 -4.37
N ALA A 64 -5.40 6.48 -4.67
CA ALA A 64 -6.17 7.58 -4.09
C ALA A 64 -7.69 7.57 -4.35
N PRO A 65 -8.21 7.06 -5.49
CA PRO A 65 -9.67 6.98 -5.71
C PRO A 65 -10.39 6.07 -4.72
N PHE A 66 -9.68 5.10 -4.13
CA PHE A 66 -10.28 4.07 -3.29
C PHE A 66 -10.07 4.29 -1.80
N GLY A 67 -9.14 5.17 -1.41
CA GLY A 67 -8.79 5.36 -0.01
C GLY A 67 -8.12 6.69 0.26
N LYS A 68 -7.86 6.96 1.53
CA LYS A 68 -7.21 8.20 1.95
C LYS A 68 -5.70 8.06 1.81
N PRO A 69 -5.03 8.84 0.94
CA PRO A 69 -3.57 8.88 0.91
C PRO A 69 -3.08 9.63 2.15
N LEU A 70 -2.29 8.96 3.00
CA LEU A 70 -1.65 9.58 4.16
C LEU A 70 -0.27 10.16 3.81
N GLY A 71 0.30 9.73 2.69
CA GLY A 71 1.60 10.21 2.20
C GLY A 71 2.77 9.42 2.80
N ALA A 72 3.92 10.09 2.97
CA ALA A 72 5.11 9.47 3.51
C ALA A 72 5.11 9.48 5.04
N CYS A 73 4.43 8.51 5.66
CA CYS A 73 4.36 8.40 7.13
C CYS A 73 4.73 6.98 7.63
N PRO A 74 5.95 6.49 7.36
CA PRO A 74 6.37 5.13 7.73
C PRO A 74 6.29 4.84 9.23
N VAL A 75 6.58 5.83 10.08
CA VAL A 75 6.52 5.69 11.55
C VAL A 75 5.08 5.46 12.02
N PHE A 76 4.12 6.17 11.44
CA PHE A 76 2.70 5.96 11.77
C PHE A 76 2.21 4.59 11.31
N TYR A 77 2.64 4.13 10.14
CA TYR A 77 2.34 2.76 9.71
C TYR A 77 2.96 1.72 10.66
N ALA A 78 4.22 1.89 11.08
CA ALA A 78 4.87 0.96 12.01
C ALA A 78 4.09 0.84 13.33
N TYR A 79 3.62 1.97 13.88
CA TYR A 79 2.73 1.98 15.04
C TYR A 79 1.42 1.22 14.79
N CYS A 80 0.79 1.40 13.63
CA CYS A 80 -0.43 0.67 13.26
C CYS A 80 -0.18 -0.83 13.08
N GLU A 81 0.98 -1.21 12.55
CA GLU A 81 1.40 -2.61 12.35
C GLU A 81 1.70 -3.29 13.69
N GLU A 82 2.38 -2.60 14.61
CA GLU A 82 2.72 -3.09 15.96
C GLU A 82 1.48 -3.29 16.85
N HIS A 83 0.55 -2.34 16.84
CA HIS A 83 -0.66 -2.39 17.68
C HIS A 83 -1.90 -2.91 16.95
N GLY A 84 -1.76 -3.29 15.69
CA GLY A 84 -2.83 -3.85 14.86
C GLY A 84 -2.62 -5.32 14.58
N ARG A 85 -3.30 -5.80 13.55
CA ARG A 85 -3.10 -7.13 12.99
C ARG A 85 -2.39 -7.01 11.66
N CYS A 86 -1.16 -7.52 11.58
CA CYS A 86 -0.50 -7.70 10.29
C CYS A 86 -1.30 -8.72 9.45
N LEU A 87 -1.61 -8.34 8.21
CA LEU A 87 -2.39 -9.17 7.28
C LEU A 87 -1.51 -9.73 6.16
N SER A 88 -0.54 -8.96 5.68
CA SER A 88 0.39 -9.38 4.64
C SER A 88 1.64 -8.51 4.66
N THR A 89 2.79 -9.08 4.33
CA THR A 89 4.04 -8.33 4.11
C THR A 89 4.25 -7.97 2.64
N ASN A 90 3.48 -8.57 1.72
CA ASN A 90 3.53 -8.35 0.28
C ASN A 90 2.13 -8.35 -0.37
N ALA A 91 1.27 -7.47 0.12
CA ALA A 91 -0.16 -7.42 -0.17
C ALA A 91 -0.48 -7.18 -1.64
N VAL A 92 0.35 -6.45 -2.39
CA VAL A 92 0.09 -6.21 -3.81
C VAL A 92 0.22 -7.50 -4.60
N GLU A 93 1.27 -8.28 -4.36
CA GLU A 93 1.46 -9.57 -5.04
C GLU A 93 0.45 -10.61 -4.58
N GLU A 94 0.26 -10.78 -3.27
CA GLU A 94 -0.61 -11.81 -2.70
C GLU A 94 -2.09 -11.56 -3.01
N LEU A 95 -2.59 -10.35 -2.74
CA LEU A 95 -4.01 -10.03 -2.96
C LEU A 95 -4.27 -9.70 -4.42
N GLY A 96 -3.36 -8.97 -5.08
CA GLY A 96 -3.49 -8.65 -6.51
C GLY A 96 -3.46 -9.91 -7.37
N GLY A 97 -2.54 -10.82 -7.08
CA GLY A 97 -2.46 -12.14 -7.71
C GLY A 97 -3.71 -12.98 -7.47
N ALA A 98 -4.31 -12.94 -6.27
CA ALA A 98 -5.57 -13.65 -6.01
C ALA A 98 -6.78 -13.04 -6.74
N LEU A 99 -6.76 -11.72 -6.98
CA LEU A 99 -7.85 -11.00 -7.67
C LEU A 99 -7.76 -11.10 -9.19
N TRP A 100 -6.55 -11.26 -9.74
CA TRP A 100 -6.29 -11.33 -11.19
C TRP A 100 -5.94 -12.74 -11.68
N GLY A 101 -5.52 -13.62 -10.78
CA GLY A 101 -5.23 -15.03 -11.03
C GLY A 101 -6.51 -15.87 -11.01
N LYS A 102 -7.35 -15.67 -12.03
CA LYS A 102 -8.23 -16.67 -12.62
C LYS A 102 -8.32 -16.44 -14.12
#